data_AF-A0A2V7XLT9-F1
#
_entry.id   AF-A0A2V7XLT9-F1
#
_cell.length_a   1.000
_cell.length_b   1.000
_cell.length_c   1.000
_cell.angle_alpha   90.00
_cell.angle_beta   90.00
_cell.angle_gamma   90.00
#
_symmetry.space_group_name_H-M   'P 1'
#
loop_
_entity.id
_entity.type
_entity.pdbx_description
1 polymer ?
#
loop_
_entity_poly.entity_id
_entity_poly.type
_entity_poly.pdbx_seq_one_letter_code
_entity_poly.pdbx_strand_id
1 'polypeptide(L)'
;ARGVVVVLCPRSNDALGVGRAPVVELREAGVRLCIGTDSLASVPTLDLWDDVLALHRAFPSLEPEWLVRAATRAGAEALGFDDLGRIAPGARAGFAFFEGPPSLREPFAFLFSGEAHPKGVGA
;
A
#
# COMPACT_ATOMS: atom_id res chain seq x y z
N ALA A 1 12.43 -9.81 -15.46
CA ALA A 1 12.71 -9.39 -14.07
C ALA A 1 13.28 -10.56 -13.26
N ARG A 2 14.32 -10.35 -12.42
CA ARG A 2 15.01 -11.41 -11.64
C ARG A 2 14.23 -11.87 -10.39
N GLY A 3 12.91 -11.77 -10.38
CA GLY A 3 12.09 -12.12 -9.20
C GLY A 3 12.21 -11.15 -8.01
N VAL A 4 12.89 -10.01 -8.15
CA VAL A 4 13.02 -9.01 -7.09
C VAL A 4 11.71 -8.24 -6.90
N VAL A 5 11.42 -7.86 -5.65
CA VAL A 5 10.36 -6.91 -5.28
C VAL A 5 11.01 -5.70 -4.63
N VAL A 6 10.59 -4.50 -5.02
CA VAL A 6 11.03 -3.24 -4.39
C VAL A 6 9.97 -2.79 -3.39
N VAL A 7 10.41 -2.46 -2.18
CA VAL A 7 9.55 -1.91 -1.12
C VAL A 7 9.68 -0.39 -1.12
N LEU A 8 8.56 0.30 -1.30
CA LEU A 8 8.48 1.76 -1.28
C LEU A 8 8.18 2.24 0.15
N CYS A 9 9.07 3.07 0.70
CA CYS A 9 8.94 3.67 2.04
C CYS A 9 8.88 5.21 1.94
N PRO A 10 7.80 5.78 1.37
CA PRO A 10 7.76 7.20 1.02
C PRO A 10 7.94 8.14 2.21
N ARG A 11 7.33 7.85 3.37
CA ARG A 11 7.47 8.71 4.55
C ARG A 11 8.90 8.72 5.10
N SER A 12 9.54 7.55 5.15
CA SER A 12 10.95 7.42 5.56
C SER A 12 11.86 8.18 4.60
N ASN A 13 11.65 8.03 3.30
CA ASN A 13 12.43 8.71 2.27
C ASN A 13 12.35 10.24 2.38
N ASP A 14 11.14 10.76 2.60
CA ASP A 14 10.90 12.19 2.80
C ASP A 14 11.57 12.69 4.09
N ALA A 15 11.47 11.93 5.19
CA ALA A 15 12.08 12.28 6.49
C ALA A 15 13.61 12.32 6.44
N LEU A 16 14.23 11.40 5.68
CA LEU A 16 15.68 11.30 5.53
C LEU A 16 16.24 12.19 4.41
N GLY A 17 15.40 12.81 3.59
CA GLY A 17 15.82 13.66 2.47
C GLY A 17 16.57 12.91 1.36
N VAL A 18 16.33 11.60 1.22
CA VAL A 18 17.02 10.75 0.22
C VAL A 18 16.39 10.80 -1.18
N GLY A 19 15.33 11.59 -1.35
CA GLY A 19 14.60 11.75 -2.60
C GLY A 19 13.50 10.71 -2.80
N ARG A 20 12.84 10.76 -3.95
CA ARG A 20 11.71 9.89 -4.29
C ARG A 20 12.14 8.72 -5.15
N ALA A 21 11.56 7.55 -4.92
CA ALA A 21 11.77 6.39 -5.77
C ALA A 21 11.19 6.65 -7.18
N PRO A 22 11.82 6.14 -8.26
CA PRO A 22 11.33 6.25 -9.63
C PRO A 22 10.19 5.24 -9.88
N VAL A 23 9.04 5.46 -9.25
CA VAL A 23 7.93 4.50 -9.20
C VAL A 23 7.39 4.18 -10.58
N VAL A 24 7.25 5.19 -11.45
CA VAL A 24 6.68 5.02 -12.80
C VAL A 24 7.61 4.17 -13.66
N GLU A 25 8.90 4.50 -13.66
CA GLU A 25 9.92 3.81 -14.44
C GLU A 25 10.07 2.36 -13.99
N LEU A 26 10.03 2.11 -12.68
CA LEU A 26 10.06 0.75 -12.14
C LEU A 26 8.82 -0.06 -12.57
N ARG A 27 7.63 0.56 -12.58
CA ARG A 27 6.41 -0.10 -13.07
C ARG A 27 6.50 -0.41 -14.56
N GLU A 28 6.93 0.54 -15.37
CA GLU A 28 7.12 0.36 -16.82
C GLU A 28 8.15 -0.73 -17.14
N ALA A 29 9.18 -0.86 -16.31
CA ALA A 29 10.18 -1.93 -16.40
C ALA A 29 9.67 -3.30 -15.90
N GLY A 30 8.42 -3.40 -15.44
CA GLY A 30 7.81 -4.64 -14.94
C GLY A 30 8.37 -5.09 -13.58
N VAL A 31 8.93 -4.17 -12.79
CA VAL A 31 9.39 -4.46 -11.42
C VAL A 31 8.17 -4.56 -10.52
N ARG A 32 8.12 -5.60 -9.68
CA ARG A 32 7.08 -5.72 -8.66
C ARG A 32 7.37 -4.74 -7.53
N LEU A 33 6.35 -3.97 -7.15
CA LEU A 33 6.44 -2.97 -6.10
C LEU A 33 5.44 -3.29 -4.99
N CYS A 34 5.86 -3.10 -3.74
CA CYS A 34 4.98 -3.09 -2.57
C CYS A 34 5.31 -1.89 -1.68
N ILE A 35 4.53 -1.68 -0.63
CA ILE A 35 4.68 -0.53 0.27
C ILE A 35 5.12 -1.02 1.65
N GLY A 36 5.99 -0.25 2.30
CA GLY A 36 6.46 -0.50 3.66
C GLY A 36 6.65 0.81 4.41
N THR A 37 6.72 0.72 5.74
CA THR A 37 6.85 1.90 6.61
C THR A 37 8.30 2.29 6.87
N ASP A 38 9.25 1.38 6.63
CA ASP A 38 10.56 1.38 7.31
C ASP A 38 10.34 1.26 8.85
N SER A 39 11.13 1.94 9.67
CA SER A 39 11.09 1.85 11.13
C SER A 39 10.80 3.17 11.83
N LEU A 40 10.44 3.12 13.12
CA LEU A 40 10.21 4.31 13.95
C LEU A 40 11.43 5.24 14.07
N ALA A 41 12.61 4.83 13.58
CA ALA A 41 13.77 5.70 13.47
C ALA A 41 13.58 6.82 12.45
N SER A 42 12.69 6.66 11.47
CA SER A 42 12.47 7.60 10.36
C SER A 42 11.00 7.91 10.06
N VAL A 43 10.04 7.28 10.75
CA VAL A 43 8.60 7.59 10.64
C VAL A 43 7.93 7.71 12.01
N PRO A 44 6.91 8.56 12.19
CA PRO A 44 6.26 8.77 13.48
C PRO A 44 5.34 7.61 13.92
N THR A 45 4.87 6.79 12.98
CA THR A 45 3.95 5.67 13.20
C THR A 45 4.32 4.52 12.27
N LEU A 46 3.97 3.28 12.64
CA LEU A 46 4.03 2.12 11.75
C LEU A 46 2.70 1.83 11.07
N ASP A 47 1.84 2.85 10.91
CA ASP A 47 0.62 2.73 10.14
C ASP A 47 0.97 2.69 8.65
N LEU A 48 0.78 1.54 8.01
CA LEU A 48 1.06 1.36 6.59
C LEU A 48 0.15 2.25 5.72
N TRP A 49 -1.06 2.58 6.18
CA TRP A 49 -1.98 3.42 5.43
C TRP A 49 -1.45 4.84 5.26
N ASP A 50 -0.70 5.35 6.23
CA ASP A 50 -0.03 6.65 6.13
C ASP A 50 1.00 6.67 4.98
N ASP A 51 1.74 5.57 4.75
CA ASP A 51 2.67 5.43 3.62
C ASP A 51 1.92 5.28 2.29
N VAL A 52 0.80 4.57 2.27
CA VAL A 52 -0.07 4.47 1.09
C VAL A 52 -0.58 5.84 0.67
N LEU A 53 -1.07 6.64 1.62
CA LEU A 53 -1.54 8.01 1.37
C LEU A 53 -0.40 8.95 0.97
N ALA A 54 0.79 8.80 1.58
CA ALA A 54 1.97 9.58 1.20
C ALA A 54 2.38 9.28 -0.26
N LEU A 55 2.36 8.00 -0.65
CA LEU A 55 2.64 7.60 -2.03
C LEU A 55 1.60 8.17 -3.01
N HIS A 56 0.31 8.09 -2.66
CA HIS A 56 -0.77 8.64 -3.48
C HIS A 56 -0.61 10.16 -3.69
N ARG A 57 -0.29 10.91 -2.63
CA ARG A 57 -0.05 12.36 -2.72
C ARG A 57 1.18 12.69 -3.57
N ALA A 58 2.24 11.89 -3.47
CA ALA A 58 3.46 12.09 -4.23
C ALA A 58 3.29 11.77 -5.73
N PHE A 59 2.39 10.84 -6.07
CA PHE A 59 2.12 10.37 -7.42
C PHE A 59 0.60 10.24 -7.67
N PRO A 60 -0.11 11.37 -7.88
CA PRO A 60 -1.58 11.38 -8.00
C PRO A 60 -2.10 10.65 -9.26
N SER A 61 -1.24 10.34 -10.23
CA SER A 61 -1.57 9.54 -11.41
C SER A 61 -1.63 8.04 -11.14
N LEU A 62 -1.13 7.55 -9.99
CA LEU A 62 -1.21 6.13 -9.64
C LEU A 62 -2.65 5.74 -9.35
N GLU A 63 -3.06 4.61 -9.90
CA GLU A 63 -4.41 4.10 -9.75
C GLU A 63 -4.67 3.66 -8.29
N PRO A 64 -5.76 4.13 -7.65
CA PRO A 64 -6.14 3.71 -6.29
C PRO A 64 -6.14 2.19 -6.07
N GLU A 65 -6.66 1.44 -7.05
CA GLU A 65 -6.70 -0.03 -7.00
C GLU A 65 -5.28 -0.65 -6.99
N TRP A 66 -4.34 -0.04 -7.73
CA TRP A 66 -2.95 -0.48 -7.73
C TRP A 66 -2.29 -0.23 -6.37
N LEU A 67 -2.55 0.91 -5.74
CA LEU A 67 -2.04 1.23 -4.40
C LEU A 67 -2.53 0.23 -3.35
N VAL A 68 -3.82 -0.15 -3.40
CA VAL A 68 -4.38 -1.19 -2.52
C VAL A 68 -3.70 -2.54 -2.78
N ARG A 69 -3.46 -2.93 -4.04
CA ARG A 69 -2.70 -4.15 -4.36
C ARG A 69 -1.27 -4.12 -3.85
N ALA A 70 -0.59 -2.97 -3.97
CA ALA A 70 0.77 -2.77 -3.48
C ALA A 70 0.87 -2.88 -1.95
N ALA A 71 -0.18 -2.47 -1.23
CA ALA A 71 -0.29 -2.54 0.23
C ALA A 71 -0.78 -3.90 0.76
N THR A 72 -1.27 -4.79 -0.11
CA THR A 72 -1.86 -6.08 0.29
C THR A 72 -1.13 -7.24 -0.38
N ARG A 73 -1.62 -7.69 -1.54
CA ARG A 73 -1.12 -8.84 -2.27
C ARG A 73 0.36 -8.75 -2.59
N ALA A 74 0.84 -7.59 -3.06
CA ALA A 74 2.24 -7.44 -3.43
C ALA A 74 3.18 -7.58 -2.21
N GLY A 75 2.75 -7.08 -1.04
CA GLY A 75 3.49 -7.24 0.21
C GLY A 75 3.51 -8.70 0.68
N ALA A 76 2.37 -9.40 0.60
CA ALA A 76 2.31 -10.83 0.91
C ALA A 76 3.24 -11.65 0.01
N GLU A 77 3.20 -11.40 -1.31
CA GLU A 77 4.08 -12.05 -2.28
C GLU A 77 5.56 -11.74 -2.03
N ALA A 78 5.89 -10.51 -1.60
CA ALA A 78 7.26 -10.11 -1.27
C ALA A 78 7.81 -10.89 -0.06
N LEU A 79 6.95 -11.18 0.91
CA LEU A 79 7.28 -11.93 2.13
C LEU A 79 7.18 -13.45 1.95
N GLY A 80 6.79 -13.93 0.77
CA GLY A 80 6.64 -15.36 0.49
C GLY A 80 5.36 -15.99 1.05
N PHE A 81 4.36 -15.19 1.40
CA PHE A 81 3.04 -15.68 1.80
C PHE A 81 2.16 -15.88 0.57
N ASP A 82 1.77 -17.13 0.33
CA ASP A 82 0.90 -17.54 -0.77
C ASP A 82 -0.59 -17.56 -0.37
N ASP A 83 -0.90 -17.40 0.91
CA ASP A 83 -2.23 -17.47 1.50
C ASP A 83 -2.73 -16.15 2.10
N LEU A 84 -1.97 -15.05 2.00
CA LEU A 84 -2.34 -13.71 2.47
C LEU A 84 -2.56 -12.71 1.32
N GLY A 85 -3.10 -11.54 1.67
CA GLY A 85 -3.21 -10.39 0.76
C GLY A 85 -4.34 -10.47 -0.27
N ARG A 86 -5.26 -11.44 -0.13
CA ARG A 86 -6.45 -11.58 -0.98
C ARG A 86 -7.63 -12.13 -0.19
N ILE A 87 -8.84 -11.79 -0.63
CA ILE A 87 -10.08 -12.40 -0.14
C ILE A 87 -10.49 -13.46 -1.15
N ALA A 88 -10.19 -14.72 -0.86
CA ALA A 88 -10.48 -15.86 -1.73
C ALA A 88 -10.55 -17.17 -0.92
N PRO A 89 -11.26 -18.20 -1.39
CA PRO A 89 -11.20 -19.53 -0.78
C PRO A 89 -9.75 -20.02 -0.59
N GLY A 90 -9.45 -20.54 0.60
CA GLY A 90 -8.12 -21.03 0.96
C GLY A 90 -7.12 -19.96 1.40
N ALA A 91 -7.45 -18.66 1.31
CA ALA A 91 -6.64 -17.61 1.92
C ALA A 91 -6.88 -17.52 3.44
N ARG A 92 -5.86 -17.15 4.21
CA ARG A 92 -5.99 -16.81 5.63
C ARG A 92 -6.86 -15.57 5.78
N ALA A 93 -7.75 -15.61 6.77
CA ALA A 93 -8.60 -14.48 7.11
C ALA A 93 -7.75 -13.36 7.73
N GLY A 94 -7.76 -12.20 7.08
CA GLY A 94 -7.01 -11.03 7.46
C GLY A 94 -7.60 -9.82 6.74
N PHE A 95 -8.15 -8.88 7.52
CA PHE A 95 -8.96 -7.78 7.00
C PHE A 95 -8.52 -6.46 7.61
N ALA A 96 -8.50 -5.41 6.78
CA ALA A 96 -8.48 -4.02 7.23
C ALA A 96 -9.86 -3.43 6.93
N PHE A 97 -10.44 -2.72 7.91
CA PHE A 97 -11.79 -2.20 7.80
C PHE A 97 -11.78 -0.68 7.63
N PHE A 98 -12.58 -0.20 6.68
CA PHE A 98 -12.86 1.21 6.47
C PHE A 98 -14.37 1.39 6.53
N GLU A 99 -14.83 2.36 7.30
CA GLU A 99 -16.24 2.70 7.38
C GLU A 99 -16.57 3.69 6.27
N GLY A 100 -17.46 3.31 5.36
CA GLY A 100 -17.91 4.12 4.25
C GLY A 100 -19.40 4.47 4.33
N PRO A 101 -19.88 5.40 3.49
CA PRO A 101 -21.29 5.72 3.42
C PRO A 101 -22.11 4.50 2.96
N PRO A 102 -23.37 4.34 3.42
CA PRO A 102 -24.21 3.18 3.09
C PRO A 102 -24.40 2.91 1.59
N SER A 103 -24.27 3.95 0.75
CA SER A 103 -24.47 3.89 -0.70
C SER A 103 -23.16 3.99 -1.50
N LEU A 104 -22.04 3.53 -0.94
CA LEU A 104 -20.73 3.59 -1.59
C LEU A 104 -20.73 2.80 -2.92
N ARG A 105 -20.40 3.48 -4.03
CA ARG A 105 -20.30 2.87 -5.37
C ARG A 105 -18.87 2.77 -5.90
N GLU A 106 -18.01 3.70 -5.49
CA GLU A 106 -16.62 3.79 -5.96
C GLU A 106 -15.67 3.57 -4.77
N PRO A 107 -15.49 2.32 -4.31
CA PRO A 107 -14.76 2.04 -3.08
C PRO A 107 -13.30 2.48 -3.16
N PHE A 108 -12.64 2.27 -4.29
CA PHE A 108 -11.26 2.71 -4.46
C PHE A 108 -11.14 4.23 -4.49
N ALA A 109 -12.06 4.97 -5.10
CA ALA A 109 -12.02 6.43 -5.05
C ALA A 109 -12.25 6.93 -3.61
N PHE A 110 -13.18 6.31 -2.88
CA PHE A 110 -13.48 6.66 -1.49
C PHE A 110 -12.28 6.46 -0.56
N LEU A 111 -11.54 5.35 -0.70
CA LEU A 111 -10.36 5.10 0.13
C LEU A 111 -9.33 6.26 0.08
N PHE A 112 -9.25 6.96 -1.04
CA PHE A 112 -8.29 8.04 -1.25
C PHE A 112 -8.94 9.44 -1.25
N SER A 113 -10.22 9.56 -0.87
CA SER A 113 -10.93 10.85 -0.83
C SER A 113 -10.48 11.78 0.30
N GLY A 114 -9.77 11.24 1.30
CA GLY A 114 -9.44 11.93 2.55
C GLY A 114 -10.47 11.73 3.66
N GLU A 115 -11.65 11.15 3.36
CA GLU A 115 -12.69 10.84 4.35
C GLU A 115 -12.58 9.41 4.92
N ALA A 116 -11.91 8.51 4.18
CA ALA A 116 -11.75 7.12 4.58
C ALA A 116 -10.63 6.97 5.61
N HIS A 117 -10.98 6.44 6.79
CA HIS A 117 -10.04 6.14 7.86
C HIS A 117 -10.12 4.67 8.26
N PRO A 118 -8.97 3.99 8.45
CA PRO A 118 -8.95 2.62 8.92
C PRO A 118 -9.54 2.56 10.34
N LYS A 119 -10.43 1.59 10.58
CA LYS A 119 -11.04 1.33 11.88
C LYS A 119 -10.32 0.24 12.66
N GLY A 120 -9.51 -0.56 11.98
CA GLY A 120 -8.71 -1.62 12.59
C GLY A 120 -8.34 -2.71 11.60
N VAL A 121 -7.57 -3.67 12.12
CA VAL A 121 -7.17 -4.90 11.44
C VAL A 121 -7.66 -6.09 12.26
N GLY A 122 -8.18 -7.12 11.61
CA GLY A 122 -8.70 -8.32 12.27
C GLY A 122 -8.55 -9.58 11.42
N ALA A 123 -8.92 -10.72 11.98
CA ALA A 123 -8.94 -12.04 11.35
C ALA A 123 -10.31 -12.69 11.55
#